data_AF-A0A3S1PPT0-F1
#
_entry.id   AF-A0A3S1PPT0-F1
#
_cell.length_a   1.000
_cell.length_b   1.000
_cell.length_c   1.000
_cell.angle_alpha   90.00
_cell.angle_beta   90.00
_cell.angle_gamma   90.00
#
_symmetry.space_group_name_H-M   'P 1'
#
loop_
_entity.id
_entity.type
_entity.pdbx_description
1 polymer ?
#
loop_
_entity_poly.entity_id
_entity_poly.type
_entity_poly.pdbx_seq_one_letter_code
_entity_poly.pdbx_strand_id
1 'polypeptide(L)'
;MRGTGKAEIFVMLAHPVAHAKSPGIFNEIFEQKGLDSLMVPLSCRPEDFEAFWAGITAAENIRGVIISVPYKVAVYHKCSAAHDRAARVESANSVRRLPDGSWYADNFDGVGFIDALKANGHQIAGRRILQVGAGGAGASLAYCLAEAGADEIRLTDIDTARAGKLAALVGRAFPKCRIQVGEAEPSGMHMAINATPVGMHAGDPLPLDVSRLTPDMTVVDIIMEPAETALLRAAKGIGCRVQPGRPMMDFQVRAMSEFFDIEGKDRGHG
;
A
#
# COMPACT_ATOMS: atom_id res chain seq x y z
N MET A 1 -28.20 -6.67 -14.76
CA MET A 1 -28.32 -5.19 -14.76
C MET A 1 -27.46 -4.68 -13.62
N ARG A 2 -26.68 -3.63 -13.84
CA ARG A 2 -25.76 -3.07 -12.85
C ARG A 2 -26.16 -1.64 -12.50
N GLY A 3 -25.96 -1.24 -11.25
CA GLY A 3 -26.35 0.09 -10.77
C GLY A 3 -27.85 0.20 -10.53
N THR A 4 -28.49 -0.90 -10.13
CA THR A 4 -29.91 -0.85 -9.76
C THR A 4 -30.09 -0.20 -8.39
N GLY A 5 -31.33 0.03 -7.96
CA GLY A 5 -31.62 0.48 -6.59
C GLY A 5 -31.20 -0.50 -5.49
N LYS A 6 -30.78 -1.73 -5.83
CA LYS A 6 -30.24 -2.73 -4.92
C LYS A 6 -28.71 -2.77 -4.89
N ALA A 7 -28.04 -1.91 -5.68
CA ALA A 7 -26.60 -1.98 -5.85
C ALA A 7 -25.85 -1.67 -4.55
N GLU A 8 -24.83 -2.47 -4.26
CA GLU A 8 -23.86 -2.17 -3.22
C GLU A 8 -22.79 -1.21 -3.74
N ILE A 9 -22.45 -0.21 -2.93
CA ILE A 9 -21.48 0.81 -3.32
C ILE A 9 -20.16 0.60 -2.61
N PHE A 10 -19.09 0.68 -3.39
CA PHE A 10 -17.73 0.77 -2.92
C PHE A 10 -17.19 2.15 -3.32
N VAL A 11 -16.33 2.72 -2.50
CA VAL A 11 -15.78 4.06 -2.75
C VAL A 11 -14.26 3.97 -2.86
N MET A 12 -13.70 4.67 -3.84
CA MET A 12 -12.27 4.97 -3.87
C MET A 12 -12.08 6.43 -3.44
N LEU A 13 -11.53 6.64 -2.24
CA LEU A 13 -11.30 7.95 -1.64
C LEU A 13 -9.83 8.35 -1.76
N ALA A 14 -9.58 9.50 -2.39
CA ALA A 14 -8.27 10.13 -2.42
C ALA A 14 -8.38 11.63 -2.69
N HIS A 15 -7.30 12.39 -2.50
CA HIS A 15 -7.22 13.76 -2.97
C HIS A 15 -5.84 14.08 -3.57
N PRO A 16 -5.75 14.40 -4.89
CA PRO A 16 -6.79 14.23 -5.92
C PRO A 16 -7.02 12.75 -6.29
N VAL A 17 -8.24 12.39 -6.72
CA VAL A 17 -8.59 11.00 -7.09
C VAL A 17 -8.30 10.63 -8.56
N ALA A 18 -8.02 11.61 -9.42
CA ALA A 18 -7.99 11.43 -10.88
C ALA A 18 -7.02 10.34 -11.39
N HIS A 19 -5.94 10.06 -10.64
CA HIS A 19 -4.94 9.05 -11.01
C HIS A 19 -5.26 7.65 -10.49
N ALA A 20 -6.34 7.48 -9.70
CA ALA A 20 -6.70 6.20 -9.12
C ALA A 20 -7.10 5.18 -10.20
N LYS A 21 -6.48 4.01 -10.15
CA LYS A 21 -6.76 2.89 -11.07
C LYS A 21 -7.74 1.86 -10.50
N SER A 22 -7.87 1.79 -9.17
CA SER A 22 -8.75 0.84 -8.49
C SER A 22 -10.22 0.90 -8.94
N PRO A 23 -10.85 2.05 -9.26
CA PRO A 23 -12.25 2.04 -9.69
C PRO A 23 -12.50 1.20 -10.93
N GLY A 24 -11.66 1.33 -11.96
CA GLY A 24 -11.77 0.53 -13.18
C GLY A 24 -11.60 -0.96 -12.91
N ILE A 25 -10.54 -1.31 -12.19
CA ILE A 25 -10.19 -2.70 -11.85
C ILE A 25 -11.33 -3.38 -11.07
N PHE A 26 -11.83 -2.76 -10.01
CA PHE A 26 -12.93 -3.34 -9.22
C PHE A 26 -14.24 -3.37 -10.00
N ASN A 27 -14.49 -2.38 -10.85
CA ASN A 27 -15.68 -2.39 -11.69
C ASN A 27 -15.67 -3.54 -12.71
N GLU A 28 -14.51 -3.89 -13.26
CA GLU A 28 -14.34 -5.09 -14.09
C GLU A 28 -14.54 -6.38 -13.27
N ILE A 29 -13.98 -6.45 -12.06
CA ILE A 29 -14.17 -7.61 -11.16
C ILE A 29 -15.65 -7.82 -10.82
N PHE A 30 -16.39 -6.75 -10.50
CA PHE A 30 -17.83 -6.83 -10.22
C PHE A 30 -18.61 -7.35 -11.43
N GLU A 31 -18.27 -6.89 -12.63
CA GLU A 31 -18.91 -7.32 -13.87
C GLU A 31 -18.64 -8.80 -14.16
N GLN A 32 -17.38 -9.24 -14.07
CA GLN A 32 -16.99 -10.62 -14.28
C GLN A 32 -17.68 -11.59 -13.30
N LYS A 33 -17.98 -11.12 -12.09
CA LYS A 33 -18.66 -11.89 -11.05
C LYS A 33 -20.19 -11.74 -11.06
N GLY A 34 -20.75 -10.93 -11.95
CA GLY A 34 -22.19 -10.69 -12.03
C GLY A 34 -22.76 -9.97 -10.79
N LEU A 35 -21.93 -9.21 -10.06
CA LEU A 35 -22.34 -8.48 -8.86
C LEU A 35 -22.98 -7.14 -9.24
N ASP A 36 -24.16 -6.85 -8.67
CA ASP A 36 -24.76 -5.51 -8.73
C ASP A 36 -24.04 -4.59 -7.75
N SER A 37 -22.83 -4.17 -8.12
CA SER A 37 -21.96 -3.34 -7.29
C SER A 37 -21.21 -2.32 -8.11
N LEU A 38 -20.88 -1.17 -7.53
CA LEU A 38 -20.15 -0.09 -8.21
C LEU A 38 -19.03 0.44 -7.30
N MET A 39 -17.82 0.56 -7.84
CA MET A 39 -16.75 1.35 -7.24
C MET A 39 -16.77 2.76 -7.83
N VAL A 40 -17.03 3.75 -6.97
CA VAL A 40 -17.11 5.16 -7.34
C VAL A 40 -15.87 5.91 -6.85
N PRO A 41 -15.11 6.59 -7.72
CA PRO A 41 -14.03 7.47 -7.30
C PRO A 41 -14.59 8.78 -6.75
N LEU A 42 -14.22 9.12 -5.52
CA LEU A 42 -14.60 10.38 -4.87
C LEU A 42 -13.35 11.14 -4.43
N SER A 43 -13.36 12.45 -4.69
CA SER A 43 -12.35 13.39 -4.24
C SER A 43 -12.96 14.30 -3.18
N CYS A 44 -12.38 14.27 -1.98
CA CYS A 44 -12.70 15.17 -0.88
C CYS A 44 -11.52 16.10 -0.67
N ARG A 45 -11.68 17.34 -0.19
CA ARG A 45 -10.51 18.11 0.28
C ARG A 45 -10.20 17.71 1.74
N PRO A 46 -8.95 17.87 2.23
CA PRO A 46 -8.61 17.51 3.61
C PRO A 46 -9.50 18.17 4.66
N GLU A 47 -9.85 19.45 4.48
CA GLU A 47 -10.71 20.23 5.36
C GLU A 47 -12.15 19.70 5.47
N ASP A 48 -12.64 19.01 4.44
CA ASP A 48 -14.01 18.50 4.35
C ASP A 48 -14.12 17.03 4.82
N PHE A 49 -12.99 16.39 5.20
CA PHE A 49 -12.93 14.95 5.47
C PHE A 49 -13.95 14.49 6.52
N GLU A 50 -14.12 15.26 7.60
CA GLU A 50 -15.04 14.92 8.68
C GLU A 50 -16.50 14.86 8.20
N ALA A 51 -16.93 15.89 7.47
CA ALA A 51 -18.28 15.96 6.90
C ALA A 51 -18.50 14.87 5.85
N PHE A 52 -17.50 14.66 4.98
CA PHE A 52 -17.54 13.62 3.97
C PHE A 52 -17.65 12.22 4.60
N TRP A 53 -16.82 11.92 5.61
CA TRP A 53 -16.83 10.62 6.27
C TRP A 53 -18.13 10.35 7.02
N ALA A 54 -18.73 11.37 7.63
CA ALA A 54 -20.05 11.27 8.24
C ALA A 54 -21.11 10.89 7.18
N GLY A 55 -21.07 11.50 5.99
CA GLY A 55 -21.93 11.14 4.86
C GLY A 55 -21.72 9.70 4.36
N ILE A 56 -20.46 9.29 4.19
CA ILE A 56 -20.10 7.90 3.85
C ILE A 56 -20.67 6.93 4.89
N THR A 57 -20.57 7.26 6.17
CA THR A 57 -21.05 6.43 7.27
C THR A 57 -22.58 6.35 7.31
N ALA A 58 -23.27 7.45 7.02
CA ALA A 58 -24.73 7.51 6.96
C ALA A 58 -25.33 6.77 5.74
N ALA A 59 -24.58 6.61 4.66
CA ALA A 59 -25.02 5.86 3.48
C ALA A 59 -24.94 4.34 3.70
N GLU A 60 -26.07 3.73 4.05
CA GLU A 60 -26.17 2.32 4.47
C GLU A 60 -25.70 1.31 3.40
N ASN A 61 -25.88 1.63 2.11
CA ASN A 61 -25.49 0.75 1.01
C ASN A 61 -24.01 0.87 0.61
N ILE A 62 -23.22 1.73 1.27
CA ILE A 62 -21.75 1.74 1.12
C ILE A 62 -21.16 0.61 1.96
N ARG A 63 -20.56 -0.37 1.29
CA ARG A 63 -20.03 -1.59 1.92
C ARG A 63 -18.53 -1.55 2.18
N GLY A 64 -17.79 -0.78 1.39
CA GLY A 64 -16.35 -0.67 1.55
C GLY A 64 -15.77 0.58 0.93
N VAL A 65 -14.62 1.00 1.46
CA VAL A 65 -13.87 2.15 0.96
C VAL A 65 -12.42 1.72 0.76
N ILE A 66 -11.88 1.95 -0.43
CA ILE A 66 -10.44 1.95 -0.69
C ILE A 66 -9.94 3.37 -0.48
N ILE A 67 -8.83 3.53 0.23
CA ILE A 67 -8.32 4.82 0.68
C ILE A 67 -6.90 5.01 0.18
N SER A 68 -6.64 6.16 -0.43
CA SER A 68 -5.29 6.61 -0.76
C SER A 68 -4.98 7.93 -0.06
N VAL A 69 -3.83 8.51 -0.40
CA VAL A 69 -3.37 9.78 0.15
C VAL A 69 -4.44 10.88 -0.02
N PRO A 70 -4.60 11.77 0.98
CA PRO A 70 -3.88 11.84 2.25
C PRO A 70 -4.56 11.09 3.44
N TYR A 71 -5.58 10.25 3.19
CA TYR A 71 -6.55 9.89 4.22
C TYR A 71 -6.26 8.60 5.02
N LYS A 72 -5.21 7.86 4.71
CA LYS A 72 -4.97 6.52 5.28
C LYS A 72 -4.89 6.48 6.82
N VAL A 73 -4.28 7.50 7.43
CA VAL A 73 -4.22 7.64 8.89
C VAL A 73 -5.56 8.12 9.45
N ALA A 74 -6.16 9.13 8.83
CA ALA A 74 -7.41 9.71 9.31
C ALA A 74 -8.56 8.69 9.32
N VAL A 75 -8.67 7.85 8.27
CA VAL A 75 -9.70 6.82 8.19
C VAL A 75 -9.51 5.68 9.20
N TYR A 76 -8.26 5.34 9.52
CA TYR A 76 -7.98 4.33 10.54
C TYR A 76 -8.60 4.72 11.88
N HIS A 77 -8.47 5.99 12.28
CA HIS A 77 -9.08 6.50 13.52
C HIS A 77 -10.60 6.65 13.48
N LYS A 78 -11.26 6.37 12.34
CA LYS A 78 -12.72 6.29 12.23
C LYS A 78 -13.26 4.86 12.36
N CYS A 79 -12.38 3.87 12.45
CA CYS A 79 -12.75 2.46 12.51
C CYS A 79 -12.89 2.00 13.96
N SER A 80 -13.86 1.12 14.22
CA SER A 80 -14.10 0.51 15.54
C SER A 80 -13.12 -0.61 15.85
N ALA A 81 -12.60 -1.26 14.80
CA ALA A 81 -11.61 -2.31 14.88
C ALA A 81 -10.73 -2.30 13.63
N ALA A 82 -9.57 -2.95 13.73
CA ALA A 82 -8.64 -3.07 12.63
C ALA A 82 -7.90 -4.40 12.69
N HIS A 83 -7.46 -4.87 11.53
CA HIS A 83 -6.50 -5.97 11.45
C HIS A 83 -5.17 -5.56 12.09
N ASP A 84 -4.45 -6.50 12.71
CA ASP A 84 -3.19 -6.26 13.43
C ASP A 84 -2.21 -5.39 12.64
N ARG A 85 -1.94 -5.71 11.37
CA ARG A 85 -1.04 -4.90 10.52
C ARG A 85 -1.48 -3.43 10.36
N ALA A 86 -2.77 -3.16 10.19
CA ALA A 86 -3.28 -1.79 10.11
C ALA A 86 -3.22 -1.08 11.47
N ALA A 87 -3.51 -1.81 12.55
CA ALA A 87 -3.43 -1.29 13.91
C ALA A 87 -2.00 -0.90 14.30
N ARG A 88 -1.01 -1.71 13.88
CA ARG A 88 0.39 -1.47 14.17
C ARG A 88 0.90 -0.20 13.52
N VAL A 89 0.53 0.07 12.27
CA VAL A 89 0.99 1.26 11.52
C VAL A 89 0.01 2.45 11.60
N GLU A 90 -1.08 2.31 12.36
CA GLU A 90 -2.16 3.29 12.52
C GLU A 90 -2.63 3.90 11.19
N SER A 91 -2.78 3.03 10.18
CA SER A 91 -3.01 3.44 8.80
C SER A 91 -3.72 2.35 8.03
N ALA A 92 -4.77 2.71 7.29
CA ALA A 92 -5.58 1.79 6.50
C ALA A 92 -5.71 2.28 5.05
N ASN A 93 -5.57 1.35 4.10
CA ASN A 93 -5.88 1.62 2.68
C ASN A 93 -7.19 0.95 2.24
N SER A 94 -7.86 0.22 3.14
CA SER A 94 -9.13 -0.44 2.90
C SER A 94 -9.93 -0.52 4.20
N VAL A 95 -11.21 -0.15 4.15
CA VAL A 95 -12.15 -0.34 5.26
C VAL A 95 -13.44 -0.96 4.77
N ARG A 96 -14.02 -1.87 5.56
CA ARG A 96 -15.30 -2.51 5.23
C ARG A 96 -16.33 -2.27 6.33
N ARG A 97 -17.59 -2.17 5.95
CA ARG A 97 -18.69 -2.01 6.90
C ARG A 97 -19.04 -3.35 7.54
N LEU A 98 -19.12 -3.36 8.86
CA LEU A 98 -19.58 -4.50 9.66
C LEU A 98 -21.11 -4.56 9.74
N PRO A 99 -21.71 -5.70 10.16
CA PRO A 99 -23.16 -5.83 10.27
C PRO A 99 -23.83 -4.82 11.21
N ASP A 100 -23.10 -4.31 12.21
CA ASP A 100 -23.57 -3.27 13.15
C ASP A 100 -23.43 -1.84 12.59
N GLY A 101 -22.98 -1.69 11.34
CA GLY A 101 -22.77 -0.42 10.67
C GLY A 101 -21.41 0.24 10.95
N SER A 102 -20.61 -0.30 11.88
CA SER A 102 -19.28 0.20 12.19
C SER A 102 -18.24 -0.20 11.13
N TRP A 103 -17.05 0.39 11.18
CA TRP A 103 -16.01 0.20 10.18
C TRP A 103 -14.85 -0.65 10.69
N TYR A 104 -14.45 -1.64 9.90
CA TYR A 104 -13.27 -2.45 10.15
C TYR A 104 -12.15 -2.09 9.17
N ALA A 105 -10.97 -1.76 9.68
CA ALA A 105 -9.81 -1.32 8.91
C ALA A 105 -8.81 -2.41 8.59
N ASP A 106 -8.19 -2.30 7.41
CA ASP A 106 -7.04 -3.11 7.02
C ASP A 106 -6.09 -2.33 6.09
N ASN A 107 -4.88 -2.83 5.92
CA ASN A 107 -3.83 -2.25 5.09
C ASN A 107 -3.18 -3.32 4.22
N PHE A 108 -3.33 -3.16 2.91
CA PHE A 108 -2.86 -4.12 1.90
C PHE A 108 -1.64 -3.64 1.12
N ASP A 109 -1.10 -2.44 1.39
CA ASP A 109 0.07 -1.94 0.67
C ASP A 109 1.26 -2.91 0.85
N GLY A 110 1.61 -3.24 2.10
CA GLY A 110 2.67 -4.19 2.43
C GLY A 110 2.35 -5.62 1.96
N VAL A 111 1.09 -6.06 2.03
CA VAL A 111 0.67 -7.40 1.57
C VAL A 111 0.94 -7.57 0.08
N GLY A 112 0.42 -6.65 -0.75
CA GLY A 112 0.64 -6.69 -2.19
C GLY A 112 2.11 -6.56 -2.56
N PHE A 113 2.89 -5.80 -1.80
CA PHE A 113 4.33 -5.66 -2.01
C PHE A 113 5.09 -6.98 -1.76
N ILE A 114 4.83 -7.64 -0.63
CA ILE A 114 5.48 -8.91 -0.29
C ILE A 114 5.09 -10.01 -1.28
N ASP A 115 3.82 -10.09 -1.67
CA ASP A 115 3.36 -11.12 -2.62
C ASP A 115 3.95 -10.88 -4.01
N ALA A 116 4.06 -9.63 -4.45
CA ALA A 116 4.76 -9.26 -5.67
C ALA A 116 6.24 -9.69 -5.65
N LEU A 117 6.95 -9.44 -4.54
CA LEU A 117 8.35 -9.86 -4.38
C LEU A 117 8.49 -11.38 -4.47
N LYS A 118 7.63 -12.13 -3.75
CA LYS A 118 7.65 -13.60 -3.76
C LYS A 118 7.35 -14.16 -5.14
N ALA A 119 6.34 -13.62 -5.82
CA ALA A 119 5.96 -14.06 -7.16
C ALA A 119 7.08 -13.86 -8.20
N ASN A 120 7.91 -12.82 -8.03
CA ASN A 120 9.08 -12.56 -8.87
C ASN A 120 10.37 -13.25 -8.36
N GLY A 121 10.26 -14.18 -7.40
CA GLY A 121 11.38 -14.97 -6.90
C GLY A 121 12.40 -14.15 -6.12
N HIS A 122 11.97 -13.10 -5.43
CA HIS A 122 12.81 -12.37 -4.47
C HIS A 122 12.68 -12.99 -3.09
N GLN A 123 13.82 -13.24 -2.44
CA GLN A 123 13.88 -13.71 -1.06
C GLN A 123 13.90 -12.51 -0.11
N ILE A 124 13.09 -12.56 0.95
CA ILE A 124 13.05 -11.52 2.00
C ILE A 124 13.66 -12.03 3.30
N ALA A 125 13.34 -13.26 3.68
CA ALA A 125 13.86 -13.88 4.90
C ALA A 125 15.39 -13.89 4.92
N GLY A 126 15.98 -13.38 6.01
CA GLY A 126 17.42 -13.27 6.20
C GLY A 126 18.11 -12.18 5.36
N ARG A 127 17.36 -11.32 4.65
CA ARG A 127 17.93 -10.24 3.84
C ARG A 127 18.05 -8.93 4.62
N ARG A 128 18.95 -8.08 4.13
CA ARG A 128 19.24 -6.74 4.65
C ARG A 128 18.73 -5.77 3.61
N ILE A 129 17.89 -4.84 4.02
CA ILE A 129 17.05 -4.06 3.12
C ILE A 129 17.22 -2.59 3.44
N LEU A 130 17.57 -1.79 2.43
CA LEU A 130 17.41 -0.34 2.48
C LEU A 130 16.00 0.01 2.00
N GLN A 131 15.27 0.78 2.79
CA GLN A 131 14.00 1.37 2.39
C GLN A 131 14.07 2.89 2.54
N VAL A 132 13.88 3.58 1.42
CA VAL A 132 13.75 5.04 1.37
C VAL A 132 12.26 5.39 1.36
N GLY A 133 11.78 6.06 2.39
CA GLY A 133 10.39 6.44 2.60
C GLY A 133 9.78 5.72 3.81
N ALA A 134 9.29 6.51 4.77
CA ALA A 134 8.60 6.08 5.98
C ALA A 134 7.16 6.66 6.05
N GLY A 135 6.60 7.07 4.89
CA GLY A 135 5.20 7.48 4.76
C GLY A 135 4.22 6.30 4.87
N GLY A 136 2.93 6.53 4.56
CA GLY A 136 1.87 5.52 4.77
C GLY A 136 2.13 4.15 4.10
N ALA A 137 2.59 4.14 2.85
CA ALA A 137 2.97 2.90 2.17
C ALA A 137 4.28 2.33 2.75
N GLY A 138 5.30 3.17 2.95
CA GLY A 138 6.58 2.77 3.54
C GLY A 138 6.45 2.14 4.93
N ALA A 139 5.54 2.63 5.78
CA ALA A 139 5.26 2.06 7.08
C ALA A 139 4.70 0.63 6.97
N SER A 140 3.73 0.42 6.06
CA SER A 140 3.15 -0.89 5.77
C SER A 140 4.20 -1.86 5.21
N LEU A 141 5.05 -1.40 4.29
CA LEU A 141 6.17 -2.17 3.75
C LEU A 141 7.15 -2.60 4.84
N ALA A 142 7.63 -1.67 5.66
CA ALA A 142 8.60 -1.97 6.71
C ALA A 142 8.07 -3.01 7.71
N TYR A 143 6.79 -2.90 8.08
CA TYR A 143 6.11 -3.88 8.93
C TYR A 143 6.08 -5.27 8.26
N CYS A 144 5.59 -5.36 7.02
CA CYS A 144 5.46 -6.64 6.31
C CYS A 144 6.81 -7.26 5.93
N LEU A 145 7.85 -6.45 5.69
CA LEU A 145 9.22 -6.93 5.47
C LEU A 145 9.80 -7.59 6.73
N ALA A 146 9.60 -6.95 7.89
CA ALA A 146 10.02 -7.51 9.18
C ALA A 146 9.24 -8.79 9.52
N GLU A 147 7.92 -8.80 9.27
CA GLU A 147 7.05 -9.97 9.41
C GLU A 147 7.49 -11.14 8.50
N ALA A 148 7.89 -10.82 7.26
CA ALA A 148 8.43 -11.79 6.30
C ALA A 148 9.86 -12.27 6.63
N GLY A 149 10.44 -11.83 7.75
CA GLY A 149 11.69 -12.34 8.31
C GLY A 149 12.95 -11.66 7.78
N ALA A 150 12.88 -10.39 7.34
CA ALA A 150 14.08 -9.61 7.06
C ALA A 150 15.03 -9.61 8.28
N ASP A 151 16.33 -9.69 8.03
CA ASP A 151 17.37 -9.65 9.08
C ASP A 151 17.63 -8.20 9.53
N GLU A 152 17.68 -7.28 8.55
CA GLU A 152 17.90 -5.86 8.80
C GLU A 152 17.03 -5.01 7.85
N ILE A 153 16.45 -3.94 8.40
CA ILE A 153 15.83 -2.88 7.62
C ILE A 153 16.47 -1.54 8.02
N ARG A 154 17.18 -0.92 7.07
CA ARG A 154 17.63 0.46 7.18
C ARG A 154 16.56 1.37 6.59
N LEU A 155 15.99 2.23 7.42
CA LEU A 155 14.99 3.21 7.04
C LEU A 155 15.64 4.57 6.80
N THR A 156 15.26 5.22 5.71
CA THR A 156 15.62 6.61 5.43
C THR A 156 14.38 7.39 5.06
N ASP A 157 14.21 8.60 5.61
CA ASP A 157 13.18 9.55 5.21
C ASP A 157 13.74 10.96 5.40
N ILE A 158 13.27 11.92 4.59
CA ILE A 158 13.62 13.34 4.77
C ILE A 158 13.15 13.84 6.14
N ASP A 159 12.06 13.27 6.66
CA ASP A 159 11.57 13.43 8.01
C ASP A 159 12.19 12.34 8.91
N THR A 160 13.37 12.63 9.46
CA THR A 160 14.12 11.68 10.30
C THR A 160 13.34 11.26 11.56
N ALA A 161 12.47 12.14 12.07
CA ALA A 161 11.61 11.82 13.21
C ALA A 161 10.56 10.77 12.82
N ARG A 162 10.00 10.85 11.62
CA ARG A 162 9.09 9.82 11.08
C ARG A 162 9.79 8.47 10.91
N ALA A 163 10.98 8.45 10.33
CA ALA A 163 11.77 7.23 10.21
C ALA A 163 12.09 6.63 11.58
N GLY A 164 12.46 7.45 12.56
CA GLY A 164 12.74 7.02 13.94
C GLY A 164 11.53 6.42 14.66
N LYS A 165 10.35 7.04 14.51
CA LYS A 165 9.09 6.50 15.05
C LYS A 165 8.75 5.16 14.43
N LEU A 166 8.86 5.04 13.10
CA LEU A 166 8.62 3.78 12.39
C LEU A 166 9.62 2.69 12.83
N ALA A 167 10.90 3.04 12.96
CA ALA A 167 11.92 2.11 13.42
C ALA A 167 11.62 1.56 14.82
N ALA A 168 11.25 2.42 15.75
CA ALA A 168 10.88 2.03 17.11
C ALA A 168 9.62 1.16 17.13
N LEU A 169 8.62 1.51 16.33
CA LEU A 169 7.37 0.76 16.21
C LEU A 169 7.61 -0.66 15.68
N VAL A 170 8.27 -0.78 14.52
CA VAL A 170 8.56 -2.07 13.87
C VAL A 170 9.52 -2.90 14.72
N GLY A 171 10.56 -2.28 15.29
CA GLY A 171 11.53 -2.98 16.14
C GLY A 171 10.91 -3.56 17.42
N ARG A 172 9.89 -2.90 18.00
CA ARG A 172 9.13 -3.45 19.13
C ARG A 172 8.27 -4.65 18.72
N ALA A 173 7.69 -4.62 17.51
CA ALA A 173 6.86 -5.73 17.01
C ALA A 173 7.71 -6.94 16.59
N PHE A 174 8.92 -6.70 16.06
CA PHE A 174 9.80 -7.72 15.49
C PHE A 174 11.22 -7.62 16.06
N PRO A 175 11.46 -8.03 17.32
CA PRO A 175 12.75 -7.87 17.99
C PRO A 175 13.90 -8.65 17.35
N LYS A 176 13.61 -9.61 16.46
CA LYS A 176 14.61 -10.36 15.68
C LYS A 176 15.08 -9.63 14.42
N CYS A 177 14.34 -8.63 13.95
CA CYS A 177 14.70 -7.82 12.80
C CYS A 177 15.44 -6.57 13.29
N ARG A 178 16.66 -6.33 12.82
CA ARG A 178 17.40 -5.11 13.14
C ARG A 178 16.82 -3.94 12.36
N ILE A 179 16.09 -3.06 13.03
CA ILE A 179 15.56 -1.83 12.41
C ILE A 179 16.42 -0.64 12.82
N GLN A 180 16.94 0.09 11.84
CA GLN A 180 17.76 1.28 12.10
C GLN A 180 17.43 2.41 11.14
N VAL A 181 17.61 3.65 11.60
CA VAL A 181 17.56 4.83 10.73
C VAL A 181 18.97 5.10 10.21
N GLY A 182 19.10 5.39 8.92
CA GLY A 182 20.39 5.67 8.31
C GLY A 182 20.28 6.41 6.98
N GLU A 183 21.42 6.56 6.32
CA GLU A 183 21.53 7.20 5.01
C GLU A 183 20.93 6.33 3.90
N ALA A 184 20.50 6.98 2.81
CA ALA A 184 19.97 6.33 1.59
C ALA A 184 21.10 5.72 0.73
N GLU A 185 21.93 4.92 1.38
CA GLU A 185 23.17 4.35 0.85
C GLU A 185 23.05 2.82 0.84
N PRO A 186 23.02 2.15 -0.33
CA PRO A 186 22.72 0.72 -0.43
C PRO A 186 23.89 -0.20 -0.09
N SER A 187 25.10 0.31 0.18
CA SER A 187 26.26 -0.50 0.53
C SER A 187 25.98 -1.53 1.63
N GLY A 188 26.26 -2.80 1.32
CA GLY A 188 26.04 -3.94 2.23
C GLY A 188 24.59 -4.47 2.28
N MET A 189 23.66 -3.87 1.54
CA MET A 189 22.28 -4.34 1.45
C MET A 189 22.10 -5.37 0.35
N HIS A 190 21.11 -6.23 0.51
CA HIS A 190 20.70 -7.19 -0.52
C HIS A 190 19.58 -6.62 -1.40
N MET A 191 18.80 -5.69 -0.87
CA MET A 191 17.68 -5.05 -1.56
C MET A 191 17.61 -3.56 -1.21
N ALA A 192 17.29 -2.73 -2.19
CA ALA A 192 17.03 -1.32 -2.02
C ALA A 192 15.65 -0.96 -2.57
N ILE A 193 14.83 -0.28 -1.76
CA ILE A 193 13.43 -0.02 -2.04
C ILE A 193 13.20 1.49 -2.03
N ASN A 194 12.64 2.03 -3.11
CA ASN A 194 12.01 3.35 -3.13
C ASN A 194 10.53 3.22 -2.74
N ALA A 195 10.19 3.78 -1.60
CA ALA A 195 8.83 3.93 -1.08
C ALA A 195 8.41 5.42 -1.00
N THR A 196 9.07 6.30 -1.76
CA THR A 196 8.77 7.73 -1.85
C THR A 196 8.10 8.07 -3.19
N PRO A 197 7.54 9.28 -3.33
CA PRO A 197 7.09 9.80 -4.63
C PRO A 197 8.23 10.20 -5.59
N VAL A 198 9.49 10.22 -5.13
CA VAL A 198 10.63 10.67 -5.94
C VAL A 198 10.85 9.69 -7.09
N GLY A 199 10.74 10.17 -8.32
CA GLY A 199 10.79 9.37 -9.54
C GLY A 199 9.47 9.37 -10.33
N MET A 200 8.41 9.99 -9.80
CA MET A 200 7.13 10.19 -10.48
C MET A 200 7.21 11.25 -11.58
N HIS A 201 8.11 12.24 -11.41
CA HIS A 201 8.26 13.34 -12.36
C HIS A 201 9.61 13.31 -13.07
N ALA A 202 9.60 13.75 -14.33
CA ALA A 202 10.83 13.90 -15.09
C ALA A 202 11.73 14.94 -14.42
N GLY A 203 13.00 14.58 -14.17
CA GLY A 203 13.97 15.44 -13.50
C GLY A 203 14.01 15.31 -11.98
N ASP A 204 13.15 14.47 -11.38
CA ASP A 204 13.28 14.10 -9.97
C ASP A 204 14.69 13.54 -9.68
N PRO A 205 15.28 13.85 -8.51
CA PRO A 205 16.55 13.27 -8.11
C PRO A 205 16.44 11.75 -7.93
N LEU A 206 17.58 11.07 -7.81
CA LEU A 206 17.57 9.67 -7.39
C LEU A 206 17.28 9.57 -5.89
N PRO A 207 16.43 8.63 -5.44
CA PRO A 207 16.06 8.51 -4.03
C PRO A 207 17.17 7.87 -3.16
N LEU A 208 18.21 7.32 -3.77
CA LEU A 208 19.35 6.68 -3.13
C LEU A 208 20.62 6.80 -3.98
N ASP A 209 21.79 6.57 -3.37
CA ASP A 209 23.08 6.58 -4.08
C ASP A 209 23.24 5.33 -4.97
N VAL A 210 22.92 5.49 -6.26
CA VAL A 210 23.02 4.41 -7.24
C VAL A 210 24.47 4.02 -7.55
N SER A 211 25.46 4.86 -7.23
CA SER A 211 26.88 4.57 -7.50
C SER A 211 27.43 3.43 -6.64
N ARG A 212 26.65 3.03 -5.64
CA ARG A 212 26.99 2.02 -4.64
C ARG A 212 26.18 0.74 -4.77
N LEU A 213 25.29 0.68 -5.76
CA LEU A 213 24.61 -0.54 -6.15
C LEU A 213 25.61 -1.53 -6.76
N THR A 214 25.37 -2.82 -6.51
CA THR A 214 26.13 -3.92 -7.12
C THR A 214 25.19 -4.85 -7.87
N PRO A 215 25.67 -5.59 -8.90
CA PRO A 215 24.80 -6.41 -9.76
C PRO A 215 24.01 -7.51 -9.03
N ASP A 216 24.47 -7.94 -7.85
CA ASP A 216 23.80 -8.93 -7.01
C ASP A 216 22.62 -8.37 -6.19
N MET A 217 22.46 -7.05 -6.14
CA MET A 217 21.34 -6.41 -5.45
C MET A 217 20.03 -6.49 -6.23
N THR A 218 18.92 -6.42 -5.48
CA THR A 218 17.58 -6.16 -6.04
C THR A 218 17.19 -4.71 -5.79
N VAL A 219 16.73 -4.00 -6.81
CA VAL A 219 16.18 -2.64 -6.67
C VAL A 219 14.69 -2.66 -6.96
N VAL A 220 13.90 -2.09 -6.06
CA VAL A 220 12.45 -2.09 -6.12
C VAL A 220 11.94 -0.67 -6.05
N ASP A 221 10.94 -0.33 -6.86
CA ASP A 221 10.27 0.97 -6.80
C ASP A 221 8.76 0.74 -6.73
N ILE A 222 8.08 1.39 -5.79
CA ILE A 222 6.61 1.27 -5.65
C ILE A 222 5.85 2.23 -6.57
N ILE A 223 6.56 3.11 -7.29
CA ILE A 223 5.97 3.97 -8.31
C ILE A 223 5.43 3.10 -9.46
N MET A 224 4.17 3.32 -9.80
CA MET A 224 3.50 2.59 -10.89
C MET A 224 3.65 3.29 -12.24
N GLU A 225 3.73 4.62 -12.24
CA GLU A 225 3.83 5.45 -13.44
C GLU A 225 4.87 6.56 -13.16
N PRO A 226 5.97 6.63 -13.93
CA PRO A 226 6.31 5.75 -15.05
C PRO A 226 6.66 4.31 -14.62
N ALA A 227 6.40 3.33 -15.50
CA ALA A 227 6.72 1.92 -15.22
C ALA A 227 8.24 1.66 -15.07
N GLU A 228 9.07 2.46 -15.74
CA GLU A 228 10.53 2.49 -15.54
C GLU A 228 10.95 3.86 -15.02
N THR A 229 11.15 3.96 -13.70
CA THR A 229 11.68 5.16 -13.06
C THR A 229 13.17 5.34 -13.34
N ALA A 230 13.71 6.53 -13.08
CA ALA A 230 15.14 6.80 -13.22
C ALA A 230 15.99 5.85 -12.35
N LEU A 231 15.50 5.51 -11.15
CA LEU A 231 16.13 4.53 -10.27
C LEU A 231 16.21 3.14 -10.93
N LEU A 232 15.08 2.62 -11.42
CA LEU A 232 15.04 1.30 -12.04
C LEU A 232 15.91 1.24 -13.30
N ARG A 233 15.93 2.32 -14.10
CA ARG A 233 16.80 2.42 -15.27
C ARG A 233 18.28 2.37 -14.89
N ALA A 234 18.69 3.15 -13.88
CA ALA A 234 20.06 3.16 -13.39
C ALA A 234 20.48 1.78 -12.85
N ALA A 235 19.61 1.15 -12.04
CA ALA A 235 19.85 -0.17 -11.48
C ALA A 235 19.99 -1.25 -12.57
N LYS A 236 19.13 -1.24 -13.60
CA LYS A 236 19.28 -2.13 -14.77
C LYS A 236 20.61 -1.91 -15.49
N GLY A 237 21.04 -0.66 -15.65
CA GLY A 237 22.33 -0.33 -16.29
C GLY A 237 23.54 -0.89 -15.54
N ILE A 238 23.44 -1.05 -14.22
CA ILE A 238 24.46 -1.67 -13.35
C ILE A 238 24.37 -3.21 -13.38
N GLY A 239 23.26 -3.78 -13.87
CA GLY A 239 23.02 -5.22 -13.91
C GLY A 239 22.25 -5.76 -12.69
N CYS A 240 21.64 -4.88 -11.89
CA CYS A 240 20.79 -5.30 -10.77
C CYS A 240 19.54 -6.02 -11.26
N ARG A 241 18.98 -6.91 -10.44
CA ARG A 241 17.58 -7.32 -10.59
C ARG A 241 16.68 -6.15 -10.22
N VAL A 242 15.59 -5.95 -10.96
CA VAL A 242 14.65 -4.85 -10.69
C VAL A 242 13.21 -5.32 -10.60
N GLN A 243 12.42 -4.67 -9.74
CA GLN A 243 10.97 -4.87 -9.66
C GLN A 243 10.25 -3.50 -9.78
N PRO A 244 9.40 -3.31 -10.80
CA PRO A 244 8.55 -2.11 -10.92
C PRO A 244 7.38 -2.16 -9.93
N GLY A 245 6.67 -1.03 -9.78
CA GLY A 245 5.60 -0.90 -8.79
C GLY A 245 4.28 -1.56 -9.19
N ARG A 246 4.03 -1.76 -10.49
CA ARG A 246 2.75 -2.29 -11.00
C ARG A 246 2.32 -3.62 -10.35
N PRO A 247 3.19 -4.65 -10.20
CA PRO A 247 2.81 -5.90 -9.53
C PRO A 247 2.26 -5.71 -8.11
N MET A 248 2.76 -4.74 -7.33
CA MET A 248 2.23 -4.47 -5.98
C MET A 248 0.72 -4.13 -6.02
N MET A 249 0.28 -3.37 -7.03
CA MET A 249 -1.13 -3.05 -7.25
C MET A 249 -1.95 -4.31 -7.59
N ASP A 250 -1.42 -5.17 -8.45
CA ASP A 250 -2.16 -6.36 -8.90
C ASP A 250 -2.38 -7.34 -7.73
N PHE A 251 -1.36 -7.55 -6.89
CA PHE A 251 -1.47 -8.41 -5.71
C PHE A 251 -2.33 -7.78 -4.60
N GLN A 252 -2.24 -6.48 -4.35
CA GLN A 252 -3.09 -5.85 -3.33
C GLN A 252 -4.57 -5.87 -3.73
N VAL A 253 -4.90 -5.76 -5.03
CA VAL A 253 -6.30 -5.80 -5.51
C VAL A 253 -6.95 -7.13 -5.16
N ARG A 254 -6.22 -8.24 -5.32
CA ARG A 254 -6.70 -9.57 -4.93
C ARG A 254 -7.00 -9.63 -3.43
N ALA A 255 -6.04 -9.26 -2.59
CA ALA A 255 -6.22 -9.28 -1.14
C ALA A 255 -7.37 -8.37 -0.67
N MET A 256 -7.52 -7.20 -1.29
CA MET A 256 -8.67 -6.30 -1.04
C MET A 256 -10.00 -6.92 -1.49
N SER A 257 -10.02 -7.66 -2.60
CA SER A 257 -11.22 -8.33 -3.11
C SER A 257 -11.69 -9.43 -2.15
N GLU A 258 -10.77 -10.22 -1.61
CA GLU A 258 -11.04 -11.18 -0.54
C GLU A 258 -11.58 -10.47 0.72
N PHE A 259 -10.95 -9.36 1.12
CA PHE A 259 -11.36 -8.56 2.28
C PHE A 259 -12.77 -7.97 2.18
N PHE A 260 -13.16 -7.52 0.99
CA PHE A 260 -14.50 -7.00 0.71
C PHE A 260 -15.54 -8.09 0.47
N ASP A 261 -15.18 -9.37 0.65
CA ASP A 261 -16.05 -10.51 0.40
C ASP A 261 -16.60 -10.50 -1.05
N ILE A 262 -15.74 -10.13 -2.00
CA ILE A 262 -16.01 -10.16 -3.44
C ILE A 262 -15.65 -11.55 -4.00
N GLU A 263 -14.80 -12.30 -3.30
CA GLU A 263 -14.40 -13.67 -3.66
C GLU A 263 -15.28 -14.77 -3.03
N GLY A 264 -16.06 -14.45 -1.99
CA GLY A 264 -16.86 -15.39 -1.22
C GLY A 264 -18.27 -15.66 -1.76
N LYS A 265 -18.53 -16.96 -1.97
CA LYS A 265 -19.78 -17.73 -2.23
C LYS A 265 -21.13 -17.02 -2.30
N ASP A 266 -21.91 -17.40 -3.32
CA ASP A 266 -23.37 -17.38 -3.40
C ASP A 266 -24.03 -16.30 -2.53
N ARG A 267 -24.09 -15.08 -3.05
CA ARG A 267 -25.15 -14.14 -2.68
C ARG A 267 -26.46 -14.65 -3.31
N GLY A 268 -26.87 -15.84 -2.88
CA GLY A 268 -28.11 -16.50 -3.23
C GLY A 268 -29.27 -15.62 -2.81
N HIS A 269 -30.23 -15.51 -3.71
CA HIS A 269 -31.49 -14.81 -3.55
C HIS A 269 -32.10 -14.98 -2.15
N GLY A 270 -32.27 -13.84 -1.46
CA GLY A 270 -33.32 -13.63 -0.49
C GLY A 270 -34.42 -12.80 -1.12
#